data_AF-A0A496VA22-F1
#
_entry.id   AF-A0A496VA22-F1
#
_cell.length_a   1.000
_cell.length_b   1.000
_cell.length_c   1.000
_cell.angle_alpha   90.00
_cell.angle_beta   90.00
_cell.angle_gamma   90.00
#
_symmetry.space_group_name_H-M   'P 1'
#
loop_
_entity.id
_entity.type
_entity.pdbx_description
1 polymer ?
#
loop_
_entity_poly.entity_id
_entity_poly.type
_entity_poly.pdbx_seq_one_letter_code
_entity_poly.pdbx_strand_id
1 'polypeptide(L)'
;MLIQPLRIGIYGVSGAGKSRLSKQLSHYAEVINSIDGSKAIAQVTPGGLTAFKKFDESQQKYYRQLSLDSLQEQFEREGKHLLVTGHYCFLKNASLEVVWTQNDAQFYDLIFLLQPTVEQLCIQVEKDKFRRRDTAPYILRQWMEVEEEGLSFACEKAGIPLVRLSGNQAVDKIERQVIEKIYFHAIAIYAKRIGEKHKNIVLCDCDGTLNRDDAFNLIANKTINNDAVTKIFKSYPEYCFNAFYEVSCLIQTNREELDSIINEGLKRLNMNTRMTAKLSELKERLNVYIVFISSGIPCAWKQAIQGVSEYSIIGGASFGRYGMIITNDVKEHLVKELVSYGCHVVAIGNGSNDLGMLIHSSNAIVVFAQKPKEQMLEKLKNAGKSFELLQLA
;
A
#
# COMPACT_ATOMS: atom_id res chain seq x y z
N MET A 1 -13.32 -2.30 -1.67
CA MET A 1 -12.31 -1.45 -2.32
C MET A 1 -11.89 -2.11 -3.62
N LEU A 2 -11.47 -1.35 -4.63
CA LEU A 2 -11.01 -1.92 -5.90
C LEU A 2 -9.57 -2.47 -5.84
N ILE A 3 -8.79 -2.01 -4.88
CA ILE A 3 -7.44 -2.48 -4.65
C ILE A 3 -7.50 -3.75 -3.82
N GLN A 4 -6.87 -4.79 -4.35
CA GLN A 4 -6.89 -6.11 -3.76
C GLN A 4 -5.95 -6.15 -2.56
N PRO A 5 -6.36 -6.81 -1.47
CA PRO A 5 -5.44 -7.16 -0.40
C PRO A 5 -4.26 -7.97 -0.92
N LEU A 6 -3.16 -7.97 -0.16
CA LEU A 6 -1.91 -8.63 -0.53
C LEU A 6 -1.52 -9.66 0.52
N ARG A 7 -0.87 -10.73 0.09
CA ARG A 7 -0.19 -11.74 0.92
C ARG A 7 1.28 -11.33 1.04
N ILE A 8 1.67 -10.89 2.22
CA ILE A 8 2.93 -10.21 2.49
C ILE A 8 3.79 -11.06 3.41
N GLY A 9 5.03 -11.33 3.01
CA GLY A 9 6.03 -11.98 3.84
C GLY A 9 6.92 -10.96 4.56
N ILE A 10 7.17 -11.14 5.86
CA ILE A 10 8.26 -10.47 6.57
C ILE A 10 9.30 -11.51 6.96
N TYR A 11 10.47 -11.42 6.33
CA TYR A 11 11.58 -12.35 6.44
C TYR A 11 12.80 -11.70 7.11
N GLY A 12 13.73 -12.54 7.53
CA GLY A 12 14.96 -12.15 8.21
C GLY A 12 15.30 -13.14 9.32
N VAL A 13 16.57 -13.16 9.71
CA VAL A 13 17.10 -14.09 10.71
C VAL A 13 16.42 -13.93 12.08
N SER A 14 16.56 -14.94 12.96
CA SER A 14 15.95 -14.87 14.30
C SER A 14 16.67 -13.85 15.17
N GLY A 15 15.95 -12.80 15.56
CA GLY A 15 16.49 -11.63 16.25
C GLY A 15 16.18 -10.34 15.49
N ALA A 16 16.07 -10.39 14.16
CA ALA A 16 15.97 -9.24 13.24
C ALA A 16 14.82 -8.24 13.47
N GLY A 17 13.94 -8.46 14.45
CA GLY A 17 12.88 -7.51 14.81
C GLY A 17 11.54 -7.75 14.14
N LYS A 18 11.36 -8.87 13.42
CA LYS A 18 10.09 -9.25 12.77
C LYS A 18 8.88 -9.12 13.70
N SER A 19 8.95 -9.69 14.89
CA SER A 19 7.86 -9.63 15.87
C SER A 19 7.60 -8.21 16.40
N ARG A 20 8.64 -7.36 16.47
CA ARG A 20 8.49 -5.96 16.87
C ARG A 20 7.76 -5.17 15.78
N LEU A 21 8.15 -5.34 14.53
CA LEU A 21 7.49 -4.70 13.39
C LEU A 21 6.04 -5.18 13.23
N SER A 22 5.80 -6.49 13.33
CA SER A 22 4.45 -7.08 13.33
C SER A 22 3.57 -6.50 14.45
N LYS A 23 4.10 -6.35 15.67
CA LYS A 23 3.38 -5.71 16.78
C LYS A 23 3.01 -4.26 16.46
N GLN A 24 3.92 -3.51 15.85
CA GLN A 24 3.65 -2.12 15.50
C GLN A 24 2.58 -2.00 14.40
N LEU A 25 2.64 -2.86 13.38
CA LEU A 25 1.63 -2.92 12.32
C LEU A 25 0.27 -3.44 12.79
N SER A 26 0.20 -4.10 13.96
CA SER A 26 -1.07 -4.56 14.53
C SER A 26 -2.03 -3.41 14.90
N HIS A 27 -1.53 -2.17 14.99
CA HIS A 27 -2.38 -0.99 15.11
C HIS A 27 -3.32 -0.78 13.93
N TYR A 28 -3.02 -1.38 12.76
CA TYR A 28 -3.85 -1.31 11.56
C TYR A 28 -4.71 -2.57 11.37
N ALA A 29 -5.23 -3.15 12.45
CA ALA A 29 -5.98 -4.40 12.44
C ALA A 29 -7.24 -4.40 11.55
N GLU A 30 -7.77 -3.22 11.19
CA GLU A 30 -8.89 -3.10 10.24
C GLU A 30 -8.47 -3.48 8.81
N VAL A 31 -7.18 -3.32 8.46
CA VAL A 31 -6.68 -3.47 7.09
C VAL A 31 -5.55 -4.48 6.96
N ILE A 32 -4.82 -4.77 8.04
CA ILE A 32 -3.78 -5.80 8.14
C ILE A 32 -4.22 -6.86 9.12
N ASN A 33 -4.11 -8.12 8.71
CA ASN A 33 -4.07 -9.26 9.61
C ASN A 33 -2.62 -9.75 9.72
N SER A 34 -2.06 -9.70 10.93
CA SER A 34 -0.67 -10.06 11.18
C SER A 34 -0.57 -11.40 11.90
N ILE A 35 0.13 -12.36 11.28
CA ILE A 35 0.26 -13.73 11.78
C ILE A 35 1.74 -14.11 11.91
N ASP A 36 2.07 -14.76 13.02
CA ASP A 36 3.36 -15.41 13.19
C ASP A 36 3.34 -16.76 12.48
N GLY A 37 4.21 -16.98 11.49
CA GLY A 37 4.23 -18.21 10.71
C GLY A 37 4.39 -19.47 11.57
N SER A 38 5.12 -19.40 12.68
CA SER A 38 5.25 -20.52 13.60
C SER A 38 3.95 -20.81 14.36
N LYS A 39 3.12 -19.79 14.62
CA LYS A 39 1.77 -19.98 15.20
C LYS A 39 0.80 -20.56 14.18
N ALA A 40 0.86 -20.14 12.91
CA ALA A 40 0.04 -20.71 11.85
C ALA A 40 0.29 -22.21 11.69
N ILE A 41 1.56 -22.63 11.65
CA ILE A 41 1.95 -24.05 11.63
C ILE A 41 1.43 -24.78 12.88
N ALA A 42 1.58 -24.17 14.06
CA ALA A 42 1.14 -24.78 15.31
C ALA A 42 -0.37 -25.06 15.35
N GLN A 43 -1.19 -24.20 14.73
CA GLN A 43 -2.65 -24.34 14.71
C GLN A 43 -3.11 -25.53 13.87
N VAL A 44 -2.42 -25.82 12.76
CA VAL A 44 -2.77 -26.93 11.87
C VAL A 44 -2.07 -28.24 12.21
N THR A 45 -1.11 -28.21 13.14
CA THR A 45 -0.32 -29.38 13.53
C THR A 45 -0.90 -30.04 14.79
N PRO A 46 -1.30 -31.32 14.76
CA PRO A 46 -1.64 -32.07 15.97
C PRO A 46 -0.48 -32.07 16.97
N GLY A 47 -0.74 -31.65 18.21
CA GLY A 47 0.30 -31.48 19.24
C GLY A 47 1.13 -30.19 19.11
N GLY A 48 0.76 -29.29 18.20
CA GLY A 48 1.32 -27.96 18.05
C GLY A 48 2.76 -27.92 17.56
N LEU A 49 3.41 -26.77 17.74
CA LEU A 49 4.78 -26.53 17.24
C LEU A 49 5.82 -27.48 17.86
N THR A 50 5.58 -27.95 19.08
CA THR A 50 6.47 -28.90 19.76
C THR A 50 6.47 -30.27 19.08
N ALA A 51 5.31 -30.73 18.62
CA ALA A 51 5.20 -31.95 17.83
C ALA A 51 5.81 -31.74 16.43
N PHE A 52 5.48 -30.63 15.77
CA PHE A 52 6.02 -30.26 14.45
C PHE A 52 7.54 -30.37 14.38
N LYS A 53 8.26 -29.86 15.38
CA LYS A 53 9.74 -29.88 15.43
C LYS A 53 10.34 -31.29 15.51
N LYS A 54 9.57 -32.29 15.91
CA LYS A 54 10.01 -33.70 16.04
C LYS A 54 9.68 -34.53 14.79
N PHE A 55 8.87 -34.00 13.90
CA PHE A 55 8.52 -34.65 12.65
C PHE A 55 9.70 -34.72 11.69
N ASP A 56 9.67 -35.72 10.82
CA ASP A 56 10.61 -35.81 9.69
C ASP A 56 10.32 -34.71 8.65
N GLU A 57 11.23 -34.56 7.68
CA GLU A 57 11.13 -33.52 6.65
C GLU A 57 9.84 -33.62 5.82
N SER A 58 9.36 -34.84 5.54
CA SER A 58 8.16 -35.05 4.71
C SER A 58 6.90 -34.57 5.44
N GLN A 59 6.81 -34.88 6.72
CA GLN A 59 5.73 -34.44 7.61
C GLN A 59 5.80 -32.93 7.86
N GLN A 60 6.99 -32.37 8.07
CA GLN A 60 7.16 -30.93 8.22
C GLN A 60 6.73 -30.18 6.95
N LYS A 61 7.09 -30.69 5.77
CA LYS A 61 6.66 -30.13 4.49
C LYS A 61 5.14 -30.18 4.33
N TYR A 62 4.51 -31.30 4.70
CA TYR A 62 3.06 -31.43 4.68
C TYR A 62 2.36 -30.39 5.56
N TYR A 63 2.78 -30.22 6.82
CA TYR A 63 2.13 -29.25 7.72
C TYR A 63 2.47 -27.79 7.39
N ARG A 64 3.63 -27.51 6.80
CA ARG A 64 3.91 -26.18 6.22
C ARG A 64 2.91 -25.87 5.11
N GLN A 65 2.66 -26.83 4.21
CA GLN A 65 1.67 -26.64 3.16
C GLN A 65 0.27 -26.41 3.73
N LEU A 66 -0.17 -27.26 4.65
CA LEU A 66 -1.48 -27.13 5.28
C LEU A 66 -1.65 -25.78 5.99
N SER A 67 -0.56 -25.23 6.54
CA SER A 67 -0.59 -23.90 7.16
C SER A 67 -0.77 -22.79 6.12
N LEU A 68 -0.15 -22.89 4.94
CA LEU A 68 -0.35 -21.93 3.85
C LEU A 68 -1.77 -22.01 3.28
N ASP A 69 -2.32 -23.22 3.13
CA ASP A 69 -3.70 -23.41 2.68
C ASP A 69 -4.69 -22.76 3.66
N SER A 70 -4.50 -22.98 4.97
CA SER A 70 -5.32 -22.34 6.01
C SER A 70 -5.18 -20.80 6.01
N LEU A 71 -3.97 -20.29 5.75
CA LEU A 71 -3.73 -18.85 5.62
C LEU A 71 -4.40 -18.26 4.37
N GLN A 72 -4.42 -18.99 3.26
CA GLN A 72 -5.11 -18.59 2.03
C GLN A 72 -6.63 -18.48 2.26
N GLU A 73 -7.24 -19.48 2.90
CA GLU A 73 -8.67 -19.43 3.26
C GLU A 73 -8.98 -18.24 4.18
N GLN A 74 -8.11 -17.97 5.15
CA GLN A 74 -8.26 -16.82 6.04
C GLN A 74 -8.16 -15.48 5.29
N PHE A 75 -7.20 -15.35 4.38
CA PHE A 75 -7.01 -14.17 3.54
C PHE A 75 -8.26 -13.87 2.69
N GLU A 76 -8.81 -14.89 2.03
CA GLU A 76 -10.01 -14.76 1.21
C GLU A 76 -11.24 -14.36 2.03
N ARG A 77 -11.38 -14.93 3.24
CA ARG A 77 -12.51 -14.64 4.13
C ARG A 77 -12.46 -13.22 4.70
N GLU A 78 -11.28 -12.74 5.08
CA GLU A 78 -11.15 -11.45 5.79
C GLU A 78 -11.07 -10.25 4.85
N GLY A 79 -10.54 -10.42 3.63
CA GLY A 79 -10.39 -9.32 2.69
C GLY A 79 -9.44 -8.22 3.18
N LYS A 80 -8.44 -8.58 4.01
CA LYS A 80 -7.41 -7.70 4.57
C LYS A 80 -6.04 -8.13 4.06
N HIS A 81 -5.06 -7.22 4.08
CA HIS A 81 -3.68 -7.60 3.81
C HIS A 81 -3.25 -8.64 4.84
N LEU A 82 -2.74 -9.77 4.38
CA LEU A 82 -2.25 -10.83 5.24
C LEU A 82 -0.74 -10.70 5.35
N LEU A 83 -0.25 -10.44 6.56
CA LEU A 83 1.17 -10.27 6.86
C LEU A 83 1.64 -11.47 7.68
N VAL A 84 2.58 -12.23 7.12
CA VAL A 84 3.09 -13.47 7.74
C VAL A 84 4.58 -13.31 8.02
N THR A 85 4.99 -13.50 9.28
CA THR A 85 6.42 -13.54 9.62
C THR A 85 7.00 -14.91 9.33
N GLY A 86 8.13 -14.94 8.63
CA GLY A 86 8.78 -16.15 8.15
C GLY A 86 10.29 -16.12 8.31
N HIS A 87 10.90 -17.22 7.88
CA HIS A 87 12.34 -17.43 7.81
C HIS A 87 12.65 -18.14 6.50
N TYR A 88 13.72 -17.74 5.82
CA TYR A 88 14.17 -18.49 4.64
C TYR A 88 14.90 -19.77 5.04
N CYS A 89 15.74 -19.68 6.07
CA CYS A 89 16.47 -20.81 6.62
C CYS A 89 16.59 -20.73 8.15
N PHE A 90 16.80 -21.88 8.79
CA PHE A 90 17.07 -21.98 10.21
C PHE A 90 18.50 -22.46 10.48
N LEU A 91 19.11 -21.89 11.52
CA LEU A 91 20.36 -22.40 12.08
C LEU A 91 20.06 -23.58 13.02
N LYS A 92 20.57 -24.78 12.68
CA LYS A 92 20.40 -26.03 13.43
C LYS A 92 21.74 -26.75 13.52
N ASN A 93 22.25 -26.96 14.74
CA ASN A 93 23.53 -27.64 14.99
C ASN A 93 24.70 -27.08 14.14
N ALA A 94 24.82 -25.76 14.04
CA ALA A 94 25.80 -25.05 13.20
C ALA A 94 25.67 -25.29 11.67
N SER A 95 24.58 -25.90 11.22
CA SER A 95 24.20 -26.02 9.80
C SER A 95 22.99 -25.15 9.49
N LEU A 96 22.89 -24.66 8.25
CA LEU A 96 21.77 -23.85 7.78
C LEU A 96 20.81 -24.73 6.97
N GLU A 97 19.58 -24.87 7.45
CA GLU A 97 18.53 -25.66 6.83
C GLU A 97 17.54 -24.71 6.12
N VAL A 98 17.46 -24.78 4.80
CA VAL A 98 16.49 -23.98 4.01
C VAL A 98 15.10 -24.54 4.22
N VAL A 99 14.15 -23.67 4.57
CA VAL A 99 12.76 -24.05 4.82
C VAL A 99 11.78 -23.44 3.83
N TRP A 100 12.22 -22.49 3.01
CA TRP A 100 11.47 -21.95 1.90
C TRP A 100 11.12 -23.04 0.88
N THR A 101 9.86 -23.04 0.43
CA THR A 101 9.33 -24.03 -0.51
C THR A 101 8.76 -23.38 -1.77
N GLN A 102 8.43 -24.21 -2.76
CA GLN A 102 7.72 -23.73 -3.95
C GLN A 102 6.33 -23.16 -3.60
N ASN A 103 5.73 -23.62 -2.51
CA ASN A 103 4.40 -23.17 -2.12
C ASN A 103 4.46 -21.75 -1.54
N ASP A 104 5.54 -21.41 -0.82
CA ASP A 104 5.81 -20.03 -0.41
C ASP A 104 5.93 -19.11 -1.65
N ALA A 105 6.62 -19.58 -2.69
CA ALA A 105 6.79 -18.84 -3.96
C ALA A 105 5.48 -18.63 -4.75
N GLN A 106 4.43 -19.41 -4.48
CA GLN A 106 3.12 -19.23 -5.10
C GLN A 106 2.15 -18.43 -4.22
N PHE A 107 2.46 -18.33 -2.93
CA PHE A 107 1.60 -17.72 -1.93
C PHE A 107 1.83 -16.22 -1.80
N TYR A 108 3.07 -15.74 -1.79
CA TYR A 108 3.35 -14.33 -1.50
C TYR A 108 3.25 -13.43 -2.74
N ASP A 109 2.66 -12.26 -2.54
CA ASP A 109 2.61 -11.19 -3.55
C ASP A 109 3.78 -10.20 -3.37
N LEU A 110 4.23 -10.00 -2.12
CA LEU A 110 5.28 -9.04 -1.75
C LEU A 110 6.08 -9.57 -0.55
N ILE A 111 7.41 -9.42 -0.58
CA ILE A 111 8.27 -9.83 0.53
C ILE A 111 9.11 -8.66 1.03
N PHE A 112 9.17 -8.50 2.34
CA PHE A 112 10.08 -7.62 3.04
C PHE A 112 11.17 -8.42 3.75
N LEU A 113 12.43 -8.06 3.54
CA LEU A 113 13.57 -8.63 4.24
C LEU A 113 14.12 -7.62 5.26
N LEU A 114 14.05 -7.95 6.55
CA LEU A 114 14.64 -7.15 7.62
C LEU A 114 16.12 -7.50 7.79
N GLN A 115 16.98 -6.50 7.59
CA GLN A 115 18.43 -6.62 7.61
C GLN A 115 19.04 -5.77 8.74
N PRO A 116 19.12 -6.29 9.98
CA PRO A 116 19.91 -5.65 11.03
C PRO A 116 21.40 -5.75 10.68
N THR A 117 22.26 -4.98 11.33
CA THR A 117 23.70 -5.29 11.30
C THR A 117 23.99 -6.51 12.18
N VAL A 118 25.11 -7.18 11.93
CA VAL A 118 25.54 -8.30 12.79
C VAL A 118 25.74 -7.84 14.24
N GLU A 119 26.23 -6.62 14.47
CA GLU A 119 26.41 -6.08 15.83
C GLU A 119 25.07 -5.93 16.55
N GLN A 120 24.05 -5.41 15.86
CA GLN A 120 22.69 -5.31 16.41
C GLN A 120 22.13 -6.71 16.72
N LEU A 121 22.36 -7.67 15.82
CA LEU A 121 21.89 -9.04 16.01
C LEU A 121 22.60 -9.72 17.19
N CYS A 122 23.91 -9.55 17.34
CA CYS A 122 24.66 -10.04 18.51
C CYS A 122 24.06 -9.49 19.80
N ILE A 123 23.84 -8.17 19.88
CA ILE A 123 23.23 -7.53 21.06
C ILE A 123 21.83 -8.10 21.34
N GLN A 124 21.03 -8.35 20.30
CA GLN A 124 19.69 -8.91 20.44
C GLN A 124 19.71 -10.37 20.90
N VAL A 125 20.62 -11.19 20.36
CA VAL A 125 20.80 -12.60 20.74
C VAL A 125 21.28 -12.71 22.18
N GLU A 126 22.25 -11.88 22.60
CA GLU A 126 22.74 -11.83 23.99
C GLU A 126 21.64 -11.45 24.99
N LYS A 127 20.76 -10.50 24.60
CA LYS A 127 19.65 -10.02 25.43
C LYS A 127 18.45 -10.96 25.46
N ASP A 128 18.34 -11.90 24.51
CA ASP A 128 17.25 -12.88 24.46
C ASP A 128 17.43 -13.96 25.54
N LYS A 129 16.86 -13.69 26.72
CA LYS A 129 16.89 -14.61 27.87
C LYS A 129 16.13 -15.91 27.64
N PHE A 130 15.26 -15.99 26.61
CA PHE A 130 14.40 -17.15 26.36
C PHE A 130 14.92 -18.07 25.25
N ARG A 131 15.74 -17.55 24.33
CA ARG A 131 16.30 -18.30 23.19
C ARG A 131 17.81 -18.11 23.09
N ARG A 132 18.53 -18.28 24.21
CA ARG A 132 20.00 -18.20 24.24
C ARG A 132 20.60 -19.07 23.14
N ARG A 133 21.41 -18.43 22.32
CA ARG A 133 22.15 -19.04 21.22
C ARG A 133 23.60 -18.61 21.40
N ASP A 134 24.44 -19.49 21.92
CA ASP A 134 25.89 -19.29 21.93
C ASP A 134 26.36 -19.44 20.47
N THR A 135 26.21 -18.37 19.70
CA THR A 135 26.49 -18.35 18.27
C THR A 135 27.53 -17.29 17.99
N ALA A 136 28.68 -17.72 17.48
CA ALA A 136 29.76 -16.82 17.15
C ALA A 136 29.31 -15.80 16.08
N PRO A 137 29.79 -14.55 16.12
CA PRO A 137 29.39 -13.52 15.16
C PRO A 137 29.58 -13.90 13.68
N TYR A 138 30.56 -14.74 13.37
CA TYR A 138 30.78 -15.22 11.99
C TYR A 138 29.65 -16.16 11.50
N ILE A 139 29.08 -16.99 12.39
CA ILE A 139 27.95 -17.86 12.05
C ILE A 139 26.69 -17.01 11.82
N LEU A 140 26.51 -15.96 12.61
CA LEU A 140 25.40 -15.01 12.42
C LEU A 140 25.51 -14.28 11.08
N ARG A 141 26.71 -13.84 10.70
CA ARG A 141 26.96 -13.28 9.36
C ARG A 141 26.62 -14.26 8.25
N GLN A 142 27.14 -15.49 8.33
CA GLN A 142 26.86 -16.53 7.36
C GLN A 142 25.34 -16.83 7.25
N TRP A 143 24.62 -16.84 8.38
CA TRP A 143 23.17 -17.01 8.35
C TRP A 143 22.46 -15.86 7.64
N MET A 144 22.86 -14.62 7.92
CA MET A 144 22.29 -13.44 7.26
C MET A 144 22.54 -13.45 5.74
N GLU A 145 23.75 -13.80 5.32
CA GLU A 145 24.13 -13.92 3.90
C GLU A 145 23.29 -14.98 3.20
N VAL A 146 23.20 -16.20 3.76
CA VAL A 146 22.40 -17.29 3.17
C VAL A 146 20.90 -16.96 3.14
N GLU A 147 20.38 -16.27 4.16
CA GLU A 147 18.98 -15.82 4.17
C GLU A 147 18.73 -14.74 3.11
N GLU A 148 19.64 -13.77 2.94
CA GLU A 148 19.51 -12.73 1.92
C GLU A 148 19.64 -13.29 0.51
N GLU A 149 20.73 -13.99 0.21
CA GLU A 149 21.03 -14.49 -1.14
C GLU A 149 19.97 -15.50 -1.59
N GLY A 150 19.64 -16.45 -0.71
CA GLY A 150 18.66 -17.48 -1.00
C GLY A 150 17.27 -16.92 -1.21
N LEU A 151 16.81 -16.00 -0.34
CA LEU A 151 15.51 -15.37 -0.50
C LEU A 151 15.46 -14.45 -1.73
N SER A 152 16.54 -13.73 -2.03
CA SER A 152 16.65 -12.89 -3.23
C SER A 152 16.49 -13.71 -4.49
N PHE A 153 17.25 -14.81 -4.60
CA PHE A 153 17.16 -15.74 -5.73
C PHE A 153 15.77 -16.37 -5.85
N ALA A 154 15.18 -16.78 -4.73
CA ALA A 154 13.84 -17.38 -4.72
C ALA A 154 12.75 -16.38 -5.17
N CYS A 155 12.82 -15.14 -4.70
CA CYS A 155 11.89 -14.07 -5.08
C CYS A 155 12.03 -13.72 -6.56
N GLU A 156 13.26 -13.55 -7.06
CA GLU A 156 13.54 -13.25 -8.46
C GLU A 156 12.97 -14.35 -9.38
N LYS A 157 13.26 -15.62 -9.06
CA LYS A 157 12.75 -16.77 -9.81
C LYS A 157 11.22 -16.84 -9.84
N ALA A 158 10.57 -16.40 -8.76
CA ALA A 158 9.12 -16.40 -8.63
C ALA A 158 8.44 -15.12 -9.17
N GLY A 159 9.21 -14.09 -9.53
CA GLY A 159 8.67 -12.78 -9.90
C GLY A 159 8.05 -12.01 -8.74
N ILE A 160 8.44 -12.32 -7.50
CA ILE A 160 7.94 -11.66 -6.28
C ILE A 160 8.84 -10.46 -5.98
N PRO A 161 8.29 -9.24 -5.85
CA PRO A 161 9.08 -8.09 -5.42
C PRO A 161 9.64 -8.28 -4.01
N LEU A 162 10.95 -8.07 -3.88
CA LEU A 162 11.67 -8.12 -2.60
C LEU A 162 12.10 -6.71 -2.17
N VAL A 163 11.60 -6.25 -1.03
CA VAL A 163 11.96 -4.97 -0.43
C VAL A 163 12.90 -5.20 0.75
N ARG A 164 14.10 -4.61 0.67
CA ARG A 164 15.10 -4.66 1.74
C ARG A 164 14.88 -3.52 2.73
N LEU A 165 14.80 -3.84 4.02
CA LEU A 165 14.56 -2.91 5.10
C LEU A 165 15.76 -2.91 6.05
N SER A 166 16.44 -1.77 6.16
CA SER A 166 17.58 -1.64 7.06
C SER A 166 17.14 -1.63 8.52
N GLY A 167 17.65 -2.57 9.32
CA GLY A 167 17.41 -2.66 10.75
C GLY A 167 18.11 -1.56 11.58
N ASN A 168 18.92 -0.71 10.95
CA ASN A 168 19.53 0.47 11.59
C ASN A 168 18.55 1.62 11.78
N GLN A 169 17.37 1.55 11.15
CA GLN A 169 16.38 2.60 11.24
C GLN A 169 15.46 2.42 12.45
N ALA A 170 14.93 3.54 12.94
CA ALA A 170 13.88 3.53 13.93
C ALA A 170 12.63 2.82 13.37
N VAL A 171 11.92 2.08 14.22
CA VAL A 171 10.86 1.16 13.74
C VAL A 171 9.68 1.89 13.11
N ASP A 172 9.40 3.12 13.54
CA ASP A 172 8.44 4.03 12.91
C ASP A 172 8.80 4.34 11.44
N LYS A 173 10.09 4.53 11.14
CA LYS A 173 10.56 4.72 9.76
C LYS A 173 10.40 3.45 8.92
N ILE A 174 10.63 2.29 9.52
CA ILE A 174 10.46 0.99 8.85
C ILE A 174 8.97 0.74 8.56
N GLU A 175 8.11 1.00 9.55
CA GLU A 175 6.65 0.91 9.41
C GLU A 175 6.16 1.77 8.24
N ARG A 176 6.56 3.04 8.19
CA ARG A 176 6.20 3.97 7.10
C ARG A 176 6.63 3.44 5.73
N GLN A 177 7.85 2.90 5.61
CA GLN A 177 8.32 2.30 4.36
C GLN A 177 7.54 1.05 3.96
N VAL A 178 7.21 0.17 4.92
CA VAL A 178 6.38 -1.01 4.66
C VAL A 178 5.03 -0.58 4.10
N ILE A 179 4.38 0.36 4.78
CA ILE A 179 3.09 0.91 4.40
C ILE A 179 3.15 1.52 2.99
N GLU A 180 4.12 2.39 2.74
CA GLU A 180 4.33 3.02 1.43
C GLU A 180 4.50 1.97 0.31
N LYS A 181 5.33 0.96 0.53
CA LYS A 181 5.63 -0.07 -0.49
C LYS A 181 4.45 -1.01 -0.75
N ILE A 182 3.62 -1.28 0.26
CA ILE A 182 2.34 -2.00 0.08
C ILE A 182 1.48 -1.25 -0.95
N TYR A 183 1.40 0.08 -0.86
CA TYR A 183 0.54 0.87 -1.77
C TYR A 183 1.02 0.84 -3.20
N PHE A 184 2.31 1.10 -3.40
CA PHE A 184 2.89 1.10 -4.74
C PHE A 184 2.68 -0.26 -5.40
N HIS A 185 2.92 -1.35 -4.66
CA HIS A 185 2.71 -2.69 -5.21
C HIS A 185 1.23 -2.99 -5.49
N ALA A 186 0.32 -2.62 -4.58
CA ALA A 186 -1.11 -2.83 -4.77
C ALA A 186 -1.66 -2.01 -5.97
N ILE A 187 -1.11 -0.81 -6.21
CA ILE A 187 -1.39 0.03 -7.37
C ILE A 187 -0.87 -0.60 -8.65
N ALA A 188 0.35 -1.16 -8.65
CA ALA A 188 0.90 -1.85 -9.81
C ALA A 188 0.04 -3.06 -10.21
N ILE A 189 -0.42 -3.87 -9.24
CA ILE A 189 -1.35 -4.99 -9.50
C ILE A 189 -2.68 -4.47 -10.07
N TYR A 190 -3.23 -3.41 -9.48
CA TYR A 190 -4.45 -2.79 -10.01
C TYR A 190 -4.25 -2.29 -11.45
N ALA A 191 -3.16 -1.59 -11.71
CA ALA A 191 -2.81 -1.04 -13.02
C ALA A 191 -2.68 -2.15 -14.07
N LYS A 192 -1.97 -3.23 -13.75
CA LYS A 192 -1.88 -4.42 -14.62
C LYS A 192 -3.26 -4.96 -14.99
N ARG A 193 -4.09 -5.24 -13.98
CA ARG A 193 -5.43 -5.82 -14.17
C ARG A 193 -6.35 -4.94 -15.03
N ILE A 194 -6.29 -3.62 -14.83
CA ILE A 194 -7.09 -2.68 -15.62
C ILE A 194 -6.49 -2.50 -17.02
N GLY A 195 -5.16 -2.40 -17.15
CA GLY A 195 -4.47 -2.19 -18.42
C GLY A 195 -4.51 -3.40 -19.36
N GLU A 196 -4.67 -4.61 -18.81
CA GLU A 196 -4.97 -5.82 -19.60
C GLU A 196 -6.38 -5.79 -20.20
N LYS A 197 -7.34 -5.13 -19.54
CA LYS A 197 -8.76 -5.09 -19.95
C LYS A 197 -9.13 -3.86 -20.75
N HIS A 198 -8.50 -2.72 -20.48
CA HIS A 198 -8.86 -1.42 -21.02
C HIS A 198 -7.60 -0.71 -21.51
N LYS A 199 -7.63 -0.24 -22.77
CA LYS A 199 -6.51 0.49 -23.37
C LYS A 199 -6.69 2.01 -23.35
N ASN A 200 -7.92 2.51 -23.29
CA ASN A 200 -8.19 3.94 -23.17
C ASN A 200 -8.72 4.22 -21.76
N ILE A 201 -7.96 4.94 -20.96
CA ILE A 201 -8.25 5.16 -19.54
C ILE A 201 -8.27 6.66 -19.24
N VAL A 202 -9.30 7.11 -18.54
CA VAL A 202 -9.36 8.45 -17.96
C VAL A 202 -9.08 8.33 -16.46
N LEU A 203 -7.99 8.93 -16.00
CA LEU A 203 -7.74 9.16 -14.58
C LEU A 203 -8.24 10.56 -14.22
N CYS A 204 -9.21 10.63 -13.31
CA CYS A 204 -9.78 11.90 -12.89
C CYS A 204 -9.58 12.10 -11.39
N ASP A 205 -8.95 13.19 -11.01
CA ASP A 205 -9.00 13.66 -9.63
C ASP A 205 -10.42 14.07 -9.24
N CYS A 206 -10.69 14.09 -7.94
CA CYS A 206 -11.99 14.47 -7.40
C CYS A 206 -12.01 15.90 -6.84
N ASP A 207 -11.12 16.23 -5.90
CA ASP A 207 -11.20 17.44 -5.07
C ASP A 207 -10.79 18.69 -5.85
N GLY A 208 -11.69 19.65 -5.98
CA GLY A 208 -11.48 20.82 -6.82
C GLY A 208 -11.38 20.51 -8.34
N THR A 209 -11.66 19.26 -8.75
CA THR A 209 -11.71 18.78 -10.15
C THR A 209 -13.13 18.43 -10.55
N LEU A 210 -13.87 17.68 -9.72
CA LEU A 210 -15.29 17.37 -9.90
C LEU A 210 -16.22 18.34 -9.17
N ASN A 211 -15.66 19.18 -8.31
CA ASN A 211 -16.37 20.13 -7.48
C ASN A 211 -15.47 21.37 -7.28
N ARG A 212 -15.97 22.43 -6.63
CA ARG A 212 -15.17 23.63 -6.33
C ARG A 212 -14.70 23.70 -4.87
N ASP A 213 -15.23 22.83 -4.03
CA ASP A 213 -14.98 22.82 -2.59
C ASP A 213 -13.78 21.93 -2.25
N ASP A 214 -13.36 21.98 -1.00
CA ASP A 214 -12.44 21.02 -0.41
C ASP A 214 -13.29 20.01 0.38
N ALA A 215 -13.54 18.84 -0.21
CA ALA A 215 -14.38 17.83 0.43
C ALA A 215 -13.76 17.31 1.72
N PHE A 216 -12.43 17.26 1.82
CA PHE A 216 -11.76 16.90 3.06
C PHE A 216 -12.10 17.91 4.15
N ASN A 217 -12.07 19.22 3.89
CA ASN A 217 -12.50 20.21 4.89
C ASN A 217 -13.99 20.10 5.21
N LEU A 218 -14.87 19.90 4.22
CA LEU A 218 -16.30 19.77 4.49
C LEU A 218 -16.65 18.56 5.38
N ILE A 219 -15.82 17.52 5.33
CA ILE A 219 -16.02 16.26 6.07
C ILE A 219 -15.20 16.27 7.37
N ALA A 220 -13.89 16.47 7.29
CA ALA A 220 -12.96 16.27 8.40
C ALA A 220 -12.97 17.38 9.47
N ASN A 221 -13.44 18.60 9.17
CA ASN A 221 -13.43 19.72 10.13
C ASN A 221 -14.19 19.44 11.44
N LYS A 222 -15.12 18.47 11.43
CA LYS A 222 -15.88 18.08 12.61
C LYS A 222 -15.13 17.16 13.56
N THR A 223 -14.11 16.47 13.06
CA THR A 223 -13.35 15.46 13.78
C THR A 223 -11.88 15.78 13.92
N ILE A 224 -11.37 16.66 13.07
CA ILE A 224 -9.95 16.97 12.96
C ILE A 224 -9.78 18.48 13.04
N ASN A 225 -8.83 18.90 13.86
CA ASN A 225 -8.46 20.30 13.95
C ASN A 225 -7.71 20.74 12.68
N ASN A 226 -8.30 21.64 11.90
CA ASN A 226 -7.69 22.18 10.68
C ASN A 226 -6.37 22.89 10.90
N ASP A 227 -6.16 23.51 12.06
CA ASP A 227 -4.88 24.14 12.38
C ASP A 227 -3.78 23.08 12.50
N ALA A 228 -4.12 21.89 13.03
CA ALA A 228 -3.19 20.76 13.10
C ALA A 228 -2.84 20.24 11.69
N VAL A 229 -3.85 20.05 10.82
CA VAL A 229 -3.63 19.63 9.42
C VAL A 229 -2.78 20.65 8.67
N THR A 230 -3.12 21.93 8.80
CA THR A 230 -2.37 23.04 8.18
C THR A 230 -0.93 23.08 8.69
N LYS A 231 -0.72 22.91 9.99
CA LYS A 231 0.61 22.87 10.60
C LYS A 231 1.43 21.69 10.09
N ILE A 232 0.84 20.50 9.94
CA ILE A 232 1.51 19.32 9.37
C ILE A 232 1.98 19.64 7.95
N PHE A 233 1.10 20.06 7.04
CA PHE A 233 1.50 20.33 5.65
C PHE A 233 2.52 21.47 5.53
N LYS A 234 2.48 22.48 6.42
CA LYS A 234 3.53 23.52 6.49
C LYS A 234 4.87 23.04 7.03
N SER A 235 4.88 21.97 7.82
CA SER A 235 6.10 21.40 8.41
C SER A 235 6.88 20.51 7.45
N TYR A 236 6.28 20.15 6.31
CA TYR A 236 6.88 19.30 5.30
C TYR A 236 7.09 20.07 3.99
N PRO A 237 8.17 19.79 3.25
CA PRO A 237 8.25 20.22 1.85
C PRO A 237 7.13 19.53 1.05
N GLU A 238 6.48 20.31 0.19
CA GLU A 238 5.44 19.94 -0.80
C GLU A 238 4.75 18.57 -0.60
N TYR A 239 3.49 18.53 -0.15
CA TYR A 239 2.54 17.40 -0.24
C TYR A 239 3.13 15.96 -0.28
N CYS A 240 4.11 15.67 0.58
CA CYS A 240 4.85 14.40 0.56
C CYS A 240 4.13 13.30 1.36
N PHE A 241 4.56 12.05 1.18
CA PHE A 241 4.04 10.88 1.91
C PHE A 241 3.97 11.10 3.42
N ASN A 242 5.03 11.62 4.04
CA ASN A 242 5.06 11.81 5.49
C ASN A 242 4.01 12.79 6.00
N ALA A 243 3.70 13.84 5.23
CA ALA A 243 2.66 14.80 5.60
C ALA A 243 1.27 14.13 5.56
N PHE A 244 0.96 13.41 4.48
CA PHE A 244 -0.30 12.68 4.38
C PHE A 244 -0.42 11.56 5.41
N TYR A 245 0.69 10.88 5.72
CA TYR A 245 0.73 9.89 6.79
C TYR A 245 0.38 10.50 8.15
N GLU A 246 0.97 11.64 8.52
CA GLU A 246 0.63 12.27 9.79
C GLU A 246 -0.81 12.77 9.85
N VAL A 247 -1.33 13.33 8.76
CA VAL A 247 -2.76 13.69 8.66
C VAL A 247 -3.63 12.43 8.80
N SER A 248 -3.22 11.31 8.22
CA SER A 248 -3.97 10.05 8.34
C SER A 248 -4.09 9.57 9.77
N CYS A 249 -3.07 9.78 10.59
CA CYS A 249 -3.06 9.43 12.00
C CYS A 249 -4.01 10.29 12.84
N LEU A 250 -4.42 11.47 12.34
CA LEU A 250 -5.43 12.32 12.99
C LEU A 250 -6.87 11.86 12.72
N ILE A 251 -7.10 11.05 11.68
CA ILE A 251 -8.41 10.50 11.37
C ILE A 251 -8.69 9.32 12.32
N GLN A 252 -9.07 9.62 13.57
CA GLN A 252 -9.35 8.63 14.63
C GLN A 252 -10.84 8.52 15.00
N THR A 253 -11.71 8.57 14.00
CA THR A 253 -13.16 8.49 14.21
C THR A 253 -13.64 7.06 14.01
N ASN A 254 -14.54 6.60 14.88
CA ASN A 254 -15.18 5.29 14.69
C ASN A 254 -16.01 5.24 13.38
N ARG A 255 -16.51 4.05 13.02
CA ARG A 255 -17.13 3.85 11.70
C ARG A 255 -18.41 4.66 11.52
N GLU A 256 -19.33 4.53 12.46
CA GLU A 256 -20.68 5.11 12.43
C GLU A 256 -20.63 6.64 12.44
N GLU A 257 -19.78 7.20 13.30
CA GLU A 257 -19.60 8.64 13.40
C GLU A 257 -19.02 9.23 12.11
N LEU A 258 -18.03 8.57 11.49
CA LEU A 258 -17.51 9.05 10.21
C LEU A 258 -18.56 8.96 9.10
N ASP A 259 -19.37 7.90 9.03
CA ASP A 259 -20.41 7.78 8.00
C ASP A 259 -21.44 8.91 8.15
N SER A 260 -21.82 9.26 9.38
CA SER A 260 -22.67 10.43 9.66
C SER A 260 -22.02 11.74 9.21
N ILE A 261 -20.74 11.93 9.49
CA ILE A 261 -19.98 13.13 9.12
C ILE A 261 -19.83 13.24 7.61
N ILE A 262 -19.53 12.15 6.91
CA ILE A 262 -19.47 12.09 5.45
C ILE A 262 -20.82 12.51 4.88
N ASN A 263 -21.92 11.92 5.35
CA ASN A 263 -23.26 12.23 4.85
C ASN A 263 -23.60 13.73 5.03
N GLU A 264 -23.18 14.34 6.14
CA GLU A 264 -23.40 15.78 6.34
C GLU A 264 -22.49 16.65 5.46
N GLY A 265 -21.22 16.30 5.32
CA GLY A 265 -20.28 17.00 4.45
C GLY A 265 -20.73 16.96 2.98
N LEU A 266 -21.20 15.80 2.52
CA LEU A 266 -21.70 15.60 1.16
C LEU A 266 -22.94 16.44 0.85
N LYS A 267 -23.82 16.73 1.82
CA LYS A 267 -24.96 17.65 1.61
C LYS A 267 -24.53 19.07 1.26
N ARG A 268 -23.31 19.46 1.62
CA ARG A 268 -22.73 20.78 1.38
C ARG A 268 -21.82 20.81 0.16
N LEU A 269 -21.45 19.64 -0.36
CA LEU A 269 -20.52 19.50 -1.48
C LEU A 269 -21.21 19.91 -2.79
N ASN A 270 -20.68 20.93 -3.46
CA ASN A 270 -21.21 21.43 -4.72
C ASN A 270 -20.57 20.71 -5.91
N MET A 271 -21.15 19.56 -6.27
CA MET A 271 -20.71 18.76 -7.41
C MET A 271 -20.96 19.45 -8.74
N ASN A 272 -19.95 19.44 -9.62
CA ASN A 272 -20.07 19.89 -10.99
C ASN A 272 -20.70 18.79 -11.85
N THR A 273 -22.03 18.80 -11.93
CA THR A 273 -22.81 17.81 -12.69
C THR A 273 -22.52 17.85 -14.20
N ARG A 274 -22.06 19.00 -14.73
CA ARG A 274 -21.65 19.10 -16.13
C ARG A 274 -20.37 18.29 -16.40
N MET A 275 -19.43 18.28 -15.46
CA MET A 275 -18.22 17.48 -15.55
C MET A 275 -18.56 15.98 -15.55
N THR A 276 -19.42 15.53 -14.63
CA THR A 276 -19.83 14.11 -14.59
C THR A 276 -20.64 13.71 -15.82
N ALA A 277 -21.50 14.59 -16.35
CA ALA A 277 -22.20 14.35 -17.61
C ALA A 277 -21.24 14.20 -18.81
N LYS A 278 -20.23 15.08 -18.92
CA LYS A 278 -19.18 14.97 -19.95
C LYS A 278 -18.37 13.68 -19.83
N LEU A 279 -18.00 13.28 -18.61
CA LEU A 279 -17.30 12.03 -18.38
C LEU A 279 -18.15 10.83 -18.82
N SER A 280 -19.45 10.85 -18.53
CA SER A 280 -20.40 9.83 -19.00
C SER A 280 -20.48 9.78 -20.53
N GLU A 281 -20.60 10.94 -21.18
CA GLU A 281 -20.60 11.04 -22.65
C GLU A 281 -19.29 10.50 -23.26
N LEU A 282 -18.13 10.86 -22.68
CA LEU A 282 -16.83 10.37 -23.13
C LEU A 282 -16.74 8.84 -23.04
N LYS A 283 -17.23 8.25 -21.94
CA LYS A 283 -17.30 6.80 -21.76
C LYS A 283 -18.08 6.14 -22.89
N GLU A 284 -19.29 6.64 -23.18
CA GLU A 284 -20.17 6.07 -24.20
C GLU A 284 -19.62 6.24 -25.62
N ARG A 285 -19.06 7.41 -25.94
CA ARG A 285 -18.62 7.74 -27.30
C ARG A 285 -17.23 7.19 -27.65
N LEU A 286 -16.33 7.14 -26.69
CA LEU A 286 -14.91 6.81 -26.92
C LEU A 286 -14.49 5.47 -26.28
N ASN A 287 -15.43 4.75 -25.66
CA ASN A 287 -15.17 3.47 -24.98
C ASN A 287 -13.99 3.57 -24.00
N VAL A 288 -14.01 4.61 -23.16
CA VAL A 288 -12.97 4.84 -22.14
C VAL A 288 -13.36 4.19 -20.81
N TYR A 289 -12.37 3.70 -20.07
CA TYR A 289 -12.56 3.30 -18.69
C TYR A 289 -12.21 4.45 -17.75
N ILE A 290 -13.12 4.79 -16.83
CA ILE A 290 -12.94 5.93 -15.91
C ILE A 290 -12.48 5.41 -14.55
N VAL A 291 -11.38 5.98 -14.07
CA VAL A 291 -10.86 5.76 -12.73
C VAL A 291 -10.78 7.11 -12.02
N PHE A 292 -11.57 7.28 -10.99
CA PHE A 292 -11.43 8.40 -10.08
C PHE A 292 -10.32 8.10 -9.07
N ILE A 293 -9.37 9.00 -8.92
CA ILE A 293 -8.25 8.85 -7.99
C ILE A 293 -8.10 10.07 -7.09
N SER A 294 -8.14 9.88 -5.77
CA SER A 294 -8.14 11.01 -4.81
C SER A 294 -7.39 10.68 -3.53
N SER A 295 -6.72 11.70 -2.96
CA SER A 295 -6.20 11.66 -1.58
C SER A 295 -7.28 11.76 -0.51
N GLY A 296 -8.52 12.06 -0.92
CA GLY A 296 -9.67 12.17 -0.05
C GLY A 296 -10.30 10.82 0.33
N ILE A 297 -11.49 10.90 0.90
CA ILE A 297 -12.22 9.77 1.48
C ILE A 297 -12.97 9.00 0.38
N PRO A 298 -12.61 7.74 0.04
CA PRO A 298 -13.20 7.03 -1.10
C PRO A 298 -14.71 6.80 -1.00
N CYS A 299 -15.25 6.55 0.20
CA CYS A 299 -16.69 6.35 0.37
C CYS A 299 -17.49 7.65 0.15
N ALA A 300 -16.92 8.81 0.43
CA ALA A 300 -17.54 10.09 0.11
C ALA A 300 -17.69 10.26 -1.41
N TRP A 301 -16.62 9.98 -2.17
CA TRP A 301 -16.64 10.05 -3.63
C TRP A 301 -17.59 9.04 -4.26
N LYS A 302 -17.68 7.83 -3.71
CA LYS A 302 -18.63 6.82 -4.17
C LYS A 302 -20.08 7.29 -4.05
N GLN A 303 -20.41 8.08 -3.03
CA GLN A 303 -21.75 8.64 -2.85
C GLN A 303 -21.98 9.92 -3.68
N ALA A 304 -20.94 10.76 -3.82
CA ALA A 304 -21.02 12.04 -4.52
C ALA A 304 -21.11 11.89 -6.04
N ILE A 305 -20.42 10.90 -6.62
CA ILE A 305 -20.35 10.71 -8.07
C ILE A 305 -21.62 10.02 -8.55
N GLN A 306 -22.43 10.78 -9.29
CA GLN A 306 -23.67 10.34 -9.91
C GLN A 306 -23.63 10.56 -11.42
N GLY A 307 -24.40 9.76 -12.17
CA GLY A 307 -24.56 9.90 -13.63
C GLY A 307 -23.43 9.31 -14.48
N VAL A 308 -22.42 8.69 -13.87
CA VAL A 308 -21.37 7.92 -14.57
C VAL A 308 -21.56 6.44 -14.25
N SER A 309 -21.74 5.60 -15.28
CA SER A 309 -21.83 4.15 -15.11
C SER A 309 -20.45 3.50 -15.12
N GLU A 310 -20.31 2.35 -14.44
CA GLU A 310 -19.12 1.48 -14.52
C GLU A 310 -17.77 2.22 -14.46
N TYR A 311 -17.40 2.67 -13.26
CA TYR A 311 -16.14 3.34 -12.98
C TYR A 311 -15.42 2.67 -11.81
N SER A 312 -14.15 3.03 -11.65
CA SER A 312 -13.37 2.71 -10.46
C SER A 312 -13.13 3.93 -9.59
N ILE A 313 -13.06 3.74 -8.27
CA ILE A 313 -12.60 4.75 -7.31
C ILE A 313 -11.41 4.20 -6.54
N ILE A 314 -10.30 4.92 -6.59
CA ILE A 314 -9.12 4.74 -5.77
C ILE A 314 -9.01 5.95 -4.86
N GLY A 315 -9.38 5.77 -3.60
CA GLY A 315 -9.22 6.82 -2.59
C GLY A 315 -8.42 6.30 -1.41
N GLY A 316 -7.79 7.22 -0.67
CA GLY A 316 -7.00 6.86 0.49
C GLY A 316 -6.58 8.08 1.28
N ALA A 317 -7.41 8.46 2.25
CA ALA A 317 -7.08 9.47 3.25
C ALA A 317 -6.46 8.87 4.51
N SER A 318 -6.59 7.55 4.71
CA SER A 318 -6.09 6.87 5.91
C SER A 318 -5.72 5.42 5.67
N PHE A 319 -4.48 5.07 6.05
CA PHE A 319 -4.03 3.68 5.98
C PHE A 319 -4.90 2.78 6.85
N GLY A 320 -5.05 3.15 8.12
CA GLY A 320 -5.71 2.29 9.10
C GLY A 320 -7.15 1.94 8.73
N ARG A 321 -7.81 2.76 7.91
CA ARG A 321 -9.21 2.57 7.55
C ARG A 321 -9.44 2.13 6.11
N TYR A 322 -8.63 2.63 5.17
CA TYR A 322 -8.79 2.38 3.74
C TYR A 322 -7.67 1.52 3.15
N GLY A 323 -6.71 1.10 3.97
CA GLY A 323 -5.56 0.30 3.55
C GLY A 323 -4.60 1.07 2.66
N MET A 324 -4.81 2.39 2.46
CA MET A 324 -4.04 3.21 1.54
C MET A 324 -4.04 4.69 1.89
N ILE A 325 -2.94 5.35 1.48
CA ILE A 325 -2.81 6.80 1.43
C ILE A 325 -2.43 7.18 0.01
N ILE A 326 -3.29 7.93 -0.68
CA ILE A 326 -3.03 8.37 -2.05
C ILE A 326 -2.31 9.71 -1.99
N THR A 327 -1.14 9.79 -2.62
CA THR A 327 -0.31 10.99 -2.74
C THR A 327 -0.06 11.29 -4.21
N ASN A 328 0.59 12.42 -4.51
CA ASN A 328 1.10 12.72 -5.84
C ASN A 328 1.91 11.55 -6.43
N ASP A 329 2.83 10.98 -5.65
CA ASP A 329 3.71 9.91 -6.12
C ASP A 329 2.94 8.62 -6.42
N VAL A 330 1.89 8.33 -5.66
CA VAL A 330 1.01 7.20 -5.93
C VAL A 330 0.20 7.41 -7.20
N LYS A 331 -0.34 8.63 -7.41
CA LYS A 331 -1.03 9.02 -8.65
C LYS A 331 -0.10 8.92 -9.86
N GLU A 332 1.14 9.39 -9.71
CA GLU A 332 2.19 9.29 -10.71
C GLU A 332 2.51 7.84 -11.07
N HIS A 333 2.72 7.01 -10.05
CA HIS A 333 3.04 5.60 -10.24
C HIS A 333 1.93 4.85 -10.96
N LEU A 334 0.65 5.10 -10.61
CA LEU A 334 -0.48 4.52 -11.33
C LEU A 334 -0.42 4.83 -12.83
N VAL A 335 -0.16 6.08 -13.21
CA VAL A 335 -0.06 6.45 -14.63
C VAL A 335 1.10 5.76 -15.31
N LYS A 336 2.29 5.76 -14.68
CA LYS A 336 3.47 5.11 -15.24
C LYS A 336 3.25 3.62 -15.50
N GLU A 337 2.62 2.92 -14.55
CA GLU A 337 2.26 1.52 -14.70
C GLU A 337 1.24 1.32 -15.83
N LEU A 338 0.16 2.11 -15.88
CA LEU A 338 -0.82 1.99 -16.98
C LEU A 338 -0.19 2.21 -18.35
N VAL A 339 0.68 3.22 -18.48
CA VAL A 339 1.40 3.51 -19.73
C VAL A 339 2.37 2.38 -20.07
N SER A 340 3.04 1.76 -19.09
CA SER A 340 3.95 0.62 -19.34
C SER A 340 3.21 -0.61 -19.88
N TYR A 341 1.92 -0.78 -19.53
CA TYR A 341 1.02 -1.78 -20.12
C TYR A 341 0.39 -1.35 -21.47
N GLY A 342 0.88 -0.26 -22.07
CA GLY A 342 0.47 0.23 -23.37
C GLY A 342 -0.90 0.92 -23.37
N CYS A 343 -1.36 1.43 -22.22
CA CYS A 343 -2.60 2.19 -22.16
C CYS A 343 -2.38 3.63 -22.61
N HIS A 344 -3.36 4.17 -23.33
CA HIS A 344 -3.53 5.59 -23.55
C HIS A 344 -4.26 6.20 -22.35
N VAL A 345 -3.54 7.04 -21.58
CA VAL A 345 -4.05 7.61 -20.32
C VAL A 345 -4.32 9.10 -20.48
N VAL A 346 -5.56 9.52 -20.24
CA VAL A 346 -5.93 10.93 -20.08
C VAL A 346 -6.02 11.25 -18.59
N ALA A 347 -5.16 12.13 -18.08
CA ALA A 347 -5.21 12.57 -16.69
C ALA A 347 -5.90 13.93 -16.56
N ILE A 348 -6.83 14.05 -15.63
CA ILE A 348 -7.61 15.26 -15.33
C ILE A 348 -7.38 15.63 -13.87
N GLY A 349 -6.88 16.84 -13.61
CA GLY A 349 -6.59 17.29 -12.26
C GLY A 349 -6.45 18.81 -12.16
N ASN A 350 -6.35 19.33 -10.94
CA ASN A 350 -6.42 20.77 -10.66
C ASN A 350 -5.27 21.30 -9.78
N GLY A 351 -4.44 20.41 -9.24
CA GLY A 351 -3.54 20.74 -8.15
C GLY A 351 -2.14 20.17 -8.30
N SER A 352 -1.23 20.69 -7.47
CA SER A 352 0.15 20.18 -7.35
C SER A 352 0.20 18.70 -6.95
N ASN A 353 -0.82 18.21 -6.25
CA ASN A 353 -0.95 16.80 -5.88
C ASN A 353 -1.36 15.89 -7.06
N ASP A 354 -1.65 16.47 -8.23
CA ASP A 354 -1.95 15.74 -9.47
C ASP A 354 -0.81 15.82 -10.47
N LEU A 355 0.24 16.59 -10.15
CA LEU A 355 1.27 16.96 -11.10
C LEU A 355 1.95 15.73 -11.71
N GLY A 356 2.26 14.72 -10.88
CA GLY A 356 2.89 13.49 -11.35
C GLY A 356 2.00 12.72 -12.33
N MET A 357 0.70 12.57 -12.06
CA MET A 357 -0.21 11.91 -13.01
C MET A 357 -0.41 12.73 -14.29
N LEU A 358 -0.45 14.05 -14.19
CA LEU A 358 -0.57 14.93 -15.34
C LEU A 358 0.67 14.86 -16.23
N ILE A 359 1.87 14.97 -15.67
CA ILE A 359 3.14 14.89 -16.40
C ILE A 359 3.27 13.57 -17.18
N HIS A 360 2.99 12.45 -16.52
CA HIS A 360 3.29 11.13 -17.08
C HIS A 360 2.18 10.53 -17.94
N SER A 361 1.02 11.18 -18.05
CA SER A 361 -0.10 10.73 -18.88
C SER A 361 0.21 10.78 -20.37
N SER A 362 -0.67 10.23 -21.22
CA SER A 362 -0.67 10.50 -22.67
C SER A 362 -1.18 11.92 -22.94
N ASN A 363 -2.32 12.29 -22.34
CA ASN A 363 -2.88 13.64 -22.41
C ASN A 363 -3.22 14.17 -21.01
N ALA A 364 -2.94 15.44 -20.78
CA ALA A 364 -3.25 16.12 -19.53
C ALA A 364 -4.33 17.18 -19.73
N ILE A 365 -5.30 17.22 -18.83
CA ILE A 365 -6.33 18.26 -18.75
C ILE A 365 -6.22 18.91 -17.38
N VAL A 366 -5.92 20.20 -17.37
CA VAL A 366 -5.86 21.01 -16.17
C VAL A 366 -7.19 21.70 -15.94
N VAL A 367 -7.80 21.39 -14.82
CA VAL A 367 -9.08 21.93 -14.39
C VAL A 367 -8.87 23.12 -13.46
N PHE A 368 -9.65 24.19 -13.64
CA PHE A 368 -9.57 25.38 -12.79
C PHE A 368 -10.92 26.06 -12.62
N ALA A 369 -11.18 26.67 -11.47
CA ALA A 369 -12.44 27.39 -11.22
C ALA A 369 -12.44 28.79 -11.87
N GLN A 370 -11.50 29.65 -11.46
CA GLN A 370 -11.40 31.02 -11.97
C GLN A 370 -10.16 31.22 -12.85
N LYS A 371 -8.98 30.86 -12.33
CA LYS A 371 -7.71 30.93 -13.04
C LYS A 371 -6.87 29.67 -12.78
N PRO A 372 -6.08 29.20 -13.76
CA PRO A 372 -5.13 28.12 -13.54
C PRO A 372 -4.05 28.52 -12.54
N LYS A 373 -3.51 27.54 -11.81
CA LYS A 373 -2.35 27.74 -10.93
C LYS A 373 -1.07 27.85 -11.77
N GLU A 374 -0.53 29.06 -11.90
CA GLU A 374 0.65 29.34 -12.75
C GLU A 374 1.84 28.43 -12.46
N GLN A 375 2.16 28.22 -11.18
CA GLN A 375 3.26 27.33 -10.76
C GLN A 375 3.07 25.90 -11.29
N MET A 376 1.83 25.40 -11.32
CA MET A 376 1.54 24.06 -11.86
C MET A 376 1.73 24.02 -13.38
N LEU A 377 1.26 25.06 -14.08
CA LEU A 377 1.44 25.17 -15.53
C LEU A 377 2.93 25.27 -15.91
N GLU A 378 3.71 26.00 -15.12
CA GLU A 378 5.16 26.10 -15.30
C GLU A 378 5.84 24.75 -15.11
N LYS A 379 5.51 24.02 -14.03
CA LYS A 379 6.03 22.66 -13.81
C LYS A 379 5.68 21.70 -14.96
N LEU A 380 4.45 21.78 -15.51
CA LEU A 380 4.05 20.99 -16.68
C LEU A 380 4.84 21.36 -17.95
N LYS A 381 5.01 22.66 -18.23
CA LYS A 381 5.81 23.15 -19.36
C LYS A 381 7.27 22.72 -19.25
N ASN A 382 7.86 22.86 -18.06
CA ASN A 382 9.26 22.47 -17.80
C ASN A 382 9.47 20.95 -17.96
N ALA A 383 8.43 20.15 -17.68
CA ALA A 383 8.43 18.71 -17.95
C ALA A 383 8.17 18.36 -19.43
N GLY A 384 8.02 19.35 -20.33
CA GLY A 384 7.73 19.14 -21.75
C GLY A 384 6.31 18.61 -22.02
N LYS A 385 5.39 18.72 -21.05
CA LYS A 385 4.04 18.16 -21.16
C LYS A 385 3.09 19.12 -21.86
N SER A 386 2.48 18.68 -22.96
CA SER A 386 1.31 19.34 -23.54
C SER A 386 0.07 19.09 -22.70
N PHE A 387 -0.73 20.12 -22.46
CA PHE A 387 -1.97 20.03 -21.69
C PHE A 387 -3.06 20.94 -22.24
N GLU A 388 -4.30 20.58 -21.96
CA GLU A 388 -5.49 21.40 -22.21
C GLU A 388 -5.96 22.08 -20.92
N LEU A 389 -6.63 23.22 -21.07
CA LEU A 389 -7.20 23.98 -19.97
C LEU A 389 -8.73 23.84 -20.00
N LEU A 390 -9.31 23.42 -18.89
CA LEU A 390 -10.76 23.29 -18.73
C LEU A 390 -11.26 24.10 -17.53
N GLN A 391 -12.08 25.10 -17.80
CA GLN A 391 -12.71 25.87 -16.73
C GLN A 391 -13.92 25.12 -16.16
N LEU A 392 -13.96 24.96 -14.84
CA LEU A 392 -15.16 24.56 -14.11
C LEU A 392 -16.16 25.71 -14.21
N ALA A 393 -17.12 25.59 -15.12
CA ALA A 393 -18.24 26.52 -15.26
C ALA A 393 -19.08 26.58 -13.98
#